data_AF-A0A0L0UMD7-F1
#
_entry.id   AF-A0A0L0UMD7-F1
#
_cell.length_a   1.000
_cell.length_b   1.000
_cell.length_c   1.000
_cell.angle_alpha   90.00
_cell.angle_beta   90.00
_cell.angle_gamma   90.00
#
_symmetry.space_group_name_H-M   'P 1'
#
loop_
_entity.id
_entity.type
_entity.pdbx_description
1 polymer ?
#
loop_
_entity_poly.entity_id
_entity_poly.type
_entity_poly.pdbx_seq_one_letter_code
_entity_poly.pdbx_strand_id
1 'polypeptide(L)'
;IASDIEQLTATEDAATGINPPCSEMHKAADDTRNGTTWDKCDDNGLFASTCRHDVPLMLINIYKTGEKLYYPISILRNFLADFPNHKVGVLYDIGCHLEAHITKRNLLSDRISDLRFGTSVFHSYVHEWSCQ
;
A
#
# COMPACT_ATOMS: atom_id res chain seq x y z
N ILE A 1 -1.68 7.48 -17.50
CA ILE A 1 -0.97 6.26 -17.99
C ILE A 1 0.53 6.52 -18.09
N ALA A 2 1.03 7.37 -18.99
CA ALA A 2 2.47 7.68 -19.06
C ALA A 2 3.02 8.41 -17.82
N SER A 3 2.24 9.34 -17.25
CA SER A 3 2.55 10.02 -15.97
C SER A 3 2.64 9.05 -14.79
N ASP A 4 1.87 7.97 -14.85
CA ASP A 4 1.74 7.03 -13.75
C ASP A 4 2.92 6.05 -13.79
N ILE A 5 3.38 5.66 -14.99
CA ILE A 5 4.61 4.86 -15.18
C ILE A 5 5.86 5.62 -14.73
N GLU A 6 5.97 6.92 -15.00
CA GLU A 6 7.08 7.73 -14.47
C GLU A 6 7.04 7.83 -12.93
N GLN A 7 5.85 7.96 -12.33
CA GLN A 7 5.69 7.91 -10.88
C GLN A 7 6.02 6.53 -10.29
N LEU A 8 5.74 5.44 -11.03
CA LEU A 8 6.01 4.05 -10.62
C LEU A 8 7.50 3.75 -10.53
N THR A 9 8.30 4.07 -11.55
CA THR A 9 9.77 3.89 -11.50
C THR A 9 10.40 4.77 -10.43
N ALA A 10 9.87 5.99 -10.23
CA ALA A 10 10.36 6.88 -9.18
C ALA A 10 10.09 6.34 -7.77
N THR A 11 9.06 5.52 -7.55
CA THR A 11 8.73 4.95 -6.23
C THR A 11 9.62 3.78 -5.79
N GLU A 12 10.21 3.03 -6.71
CA GLU A 12 11.05 1.86 -6.40
C GLU A 12 12.44 2.26 -5.92
N ASP A 13 13.13 3.11 -6.69
CA ASP A 13 14.40 3.72 -6.26
C ASP A 13 14.21 4.53 -4.97
N ALA A 14 12.99 5.03 -4.77
CA ALA A 14 12.59 5.78 -3.61
C ALA A 14 12.27 4.96 -2.34
N ALA A 15 12.06 3.65 -2.45
CA ALA A 15 11.84 2.80 -1.27
C ALA A 15 13.15 2.48 -0.54
N THR A 16 14.29 2.65 -1.21
CA THR A 16 15.63 2.40 -0.68
C THR A 16 15.90 3.25 0.58
N GLY A 17 16.16 2.61 1.73
CA GLY A 17 16.47 3.29 2.99
C GLY A 17 15.25 3.78 3.79
N ILE A 18 14.05 3.28 3.50
CA ILE A 18 12.86 3.41 4.37
C ILE A 18 12.75 2.11 5.17
N ASN A 19 13.40 2.08 6.33
CA ASN A 19 13.43 0.91 7.22
C ASN A 19 12.81 1.29 8.57
N PRO A 20 11.48 1.47 8.66
CA PRO A 20 10.80 1.51 9.95
C PRO A 20 11.11 0.22 10.72
N PRO A 21 11.09 0.20 12.05
CA PRO A 21 11.57 -0.94 12.84
C PRO A 21 10.88 -2.28 12.50
N CYS A 22 9.64 -2.22 11.98
CA CYS A 22 8.85 -3.35 11.52
C CYS A 22 9.34 -3.98 10.17
N SER A 23 10.15 -3.27 9.36
CA SER A 23 10.33 -3.56 7.93
C SER A 23 10.93 -4.91 7.56
N GLU A 24 11.89 -5.39 8.34
CA GLU A 24 12.62 -6.61 8.01
C GLU A 24 11.84 -7.88 8.33
N MET A 25 10.76 -7.77 9.11
CA MET A 25 9.97 -8.92 9.53
C MET A 25 8.75 -9.18 8.62
N HIS A 26 8.42 -8.26 7.72
CA HIS A 26 7.34 -8.42 6.74
C HIS A 26 7.84 -9.08 5.47
N LYS A 27 7.38 -10.30 5.20
CA LYS A 27 7.50 -10.95 3.90
C LYS A 27 6.11 -11.09 3.29
N ALA A 28 5.91 -10.58 2.09
CA ALA A 28 4.70 -10.83 1.32
C ALA A 28 4.51 -12.36 1.16
N ALA A 29 3.27 -12.82 1.21
CA ALA A 29 2.94 -14.24 1.25
C ALA A 29 3.45 -15.04 0.03
N ASP A 30 3.67 -14.39 -1.12
CA ASP A 30 4.25 -15.00 -2.31
C ASP A 30 4.95 -13.95 -3.20
N ASP A 31 6.20 -13.63 -2.91
CA ASP A 31 7.04 -12.76 -3.75
C ASP A 31 7.72 -13.54 -4.90
N THR A 32 7.36 -14.83 -5.08
CA THR A 32 7.99 -15.72 -6.08
C THR A 32 7.22 -15.83 -7.39
N ARG A 33 5.96 -15.37 -7.45
CA ARG A 33 5.18 -15.27 -8.69
C ARG A 33 5.53 -14.01 -9.47
N ASN A 34 6.68 -14.05 -10.14
CA ASN A 34 6.95 -13.13 -11.24
C ASN A 34 6.38 -13.70 -12.56
N GLY A 35 6.29 -12.89 -13.61
CA GLY A 35 5.74 -13.27 -14.92
C GLY A 35 6.28 -14.56 -15.55
N THR A 36 7.33 -15.20 -15.02
CA THR A 36 7.86 -16.49 -15.47
C THR A 36 7.14 -17.74 -14.94
N THR A 37 6.27 -17.63 -13.92
CA THR A 37 5.54 -18.80 -13.38
C THR A 37 4.13 -18.98 -13.96
N TRP A 38 3.59 -17.95 -14.62
CA TRP A 38 2.25 -17.93 -15.20
C TRP A 38 2.26 -17.31 -16.61
N ASP A 39 2.94 -17.95 -17.56
CA ASP A 39 3.13 -17.50 -18.96
C ASP A 39 1.84 -17.12 -19.74
N LYS A 40 0.65 -17.36 -19.19
CA LYS A 40 -0.65 -17.05 -19.80
C LYS A 40 -1.50 -16.03 -19.04
N CYS A 41 -1.02 -15.52 -17.90
CA CYS A 41 -1.75 -14.54 -17.10
C CYS A 41 -0.82 -13.36 -16.77
N ASP A 42 -1.17 -12.19 -17.29
CA ASP A 42 -0.41 -10.97 -17.05
C ASP A 42 -0.64 -10.39 -15.64
N ASP A 43 -1.81 -10.68 -15.06
CA ASP A 43 -2.17 -10.30 -13.71
C ASP A 43 -1.78 -11.42 -12.73
N ASN A 44 -0.85 -11.13 -11.83
CA ASN A 44 -0.32 -12.09 -10.86
C ASN A 44 -1.08 -12.06 -9.53
N GLY A 45 -1.97 -11.07 -9.35
CA GLY A 45 -2.80 -10.93 -8.15
C GLY A 45 -3.80 -9.79 -8.24
N LEU A 46 -4.61 -9.64 -7.19
CA LEU A 46 -5.50 -8.51 -6.98
C LEU A 46 -5.11 -7.81 -5.68
N PHE A 47 -4.94 -6.50 -5.74
CA PHE A 47 -4.86 -5.64 -4.57
C PHE A 47 -6.22 -4.97 -4.39
N ALA A 48 -6.81 -5.04 -3.21
CA ALA A 48 -8.16 -4.52 -2.98
C ALA A 48 -8.23 -3.73 -1.68
N SER A 49 -9.11 -2.72 -1.66
CA SER A 49 -9.58 -2.11 -0.44
C SER A 49 -11.00 -2.56 -0.14
N THR A 50 -11.30 -2.72 1.15
CA THR A 50 -12.62 -3.05 1.65
C THR A 50 -13.03 -2.00 2.68
N CYS A 51 -14.33 -1.80 2.84
CA CYS A 51 -14.82 -1.06 4.00
C CYS A 51 -14.77 -1.95 5.25
N ARG A 52 -15.03 -1.35 6.42
CA ARG A 52 -15.12 -2.07 7.71
C ARG A 52 -16.18 -3.20 7.79
N HIS A 53 -17.01 -3.36 6.75
CA HIS A 53 -18.04 -4.41 6.65
C HIS A 53 -17.64 -5.47 5.61
N ASP A 54 -16.37 -5.53 5.22
CA ASP A 54 -15.81 -6.46 4.24
C ASP A 54 -16.42 -6.36 2.83
N VAL A 55 -16.99 -5.20 2.50
CA VAL A 55 -17.46 -4.90 1.14
C VAL A 55 -16.31 -4.29 0.34
N PRO A 56 -15.94 -4.86 -0.82
CA PRO A 56 -14.93 -4.28 -1.70
C PRO A 56 -15.30 -2.87 -2.15
N LEU A 57 -14.36 -1.94 -2.04
CA LEU A 57 -14.52 -0.56 -2.49
C LEU A 57 -13.80 -0.34 -3.82
N MET A 58 -12.55 -0.78 -3.91
CA MET A 58 -11.73 -0.66 -5.12
C MET A 58 -10.81 -1.87 -5.27
N LEU A 59 -10.57 -2.28 -6.51
CA LEU A 59 -9.64 -3.35 -6.85
C LEU A 59 -8.65 -2.84 -7.90
N ILE A 60 -7.41 -3.31 -7.79
CA ILE A 60 -6.33 -3.06 -8.74
C ILE A 60 -5.71 -4.40 -9.11
N ASN A 61 -5.46 -4.58 -10.40
CA ASN A 61 -4.71 -5.73 -10.89
C ASN A 61 -3.24 -5.56 -10.58
N ILE A 62 -2.63 -6.57 -9.96
CA ILE A 62 -1.18 -6.63 -9.77
C ILE A 62 -0.58 -7.20 -11.06
N TYR A 63 -0.05 -6.32 -11.91
CA TYR A 63 0.44 -6.69 -13.23
C TYR A 63 1.91 -7.09 -13.18
N LYS A 64 2.23 -8.38 -13.37
CA LYS A 64 3.59 -8.95 -13.46
C LYS A 64 4.60 -8.60 -12.35
N THR A 65 4.20 -7.87 -11.32
CA THR A 65 5.03 -7.49 -10.17
C THR A 65 4.54 -8.18 -8.90
N GLY A 66 5.31 -8.09 -7.82
CA GLY A 66 4.80 -8.31 -6.47
C GLY A 66 3.93 -7.15 -5.99
N GLU A 67 3.44 -7.26 -4.75
CA GLU A 67 2.73 -6.19 -4.06
C GLU A 67 3.67 -5.01 -3.77
N LYS A 68 3.26 -3.80 -4.17
CA LYS A 68 4.05 -2.57 -4.05
C LYS A 68 3.24 -1.49 -3.36
N LEU A 69 3.93 -0.60 -2.64
CA LEU A 69 3.28 0.50 -1.89
C LEU A 69 2.51 1.50 -2.77
N TYR A 70 2.72 1.53 -4.08
CA TYR A 70 1.94 2.39 -4.97
C TYR A 70 0.49 1.95 -5.13
N TYR A 71 0.16 0.66 -4.92
CA TYR A 71 -1.21 0.16 -4.99
C TYR A 71 -2.09 0.79 -3.89
N PRO A 72 -1.76 0.70 -2.59
CA PRO A 72 -2.56 1.36 -1.55
C PRO A 72 -2.58 2.89 -1.72
N ILE A 73 -1.49 3.52 -2.16
CA ILE A 73 -1.45 4.98 -2.40
C ILE A 73 -2.43 5.38 -3.51
N SER A 74 -2.52 4.60 -4.59
CA SER A 74 -3.42 4.87 -5.71
C SER A 74 -4.89 4.75 -5.29
N ILE A 75 -5.23 3.73 -4.51
CA ILE A 75 -6.56 3.59 -3.91
C ILE A 75 -6.89 4.78 -3.01
N LEU A 76 -5.98 5.14 -2.10
CA LEU A 76 -6.21 6.25 -1.16
C LEU A 76 -6.41 7.57 -1.88
N ARG A 77 -5.63 7.85 -2.93
CA ARG A 77 -5.79 9.07 -3.74
C ARG A 77 -7.17 9.17 -4.36
N ASN A 78 -7.64 8.10 -5.00
CA ASN A 78 -8.96 8.09 -5.63
C ASN A 78 -10.07 8.20 -4.57
N PHE A 79 -9.95 7.45 -3.49
CA PHE A 79 -10.93 7.48 -2.40
C PHE A 79 -11.04 8.88 -1.76
N LEU A 80 -9.91 9.54 -1.49
CA LEU A 80 -9.90 10.88 -0.91
C LEU A 80 -10.46 11.95 -1.85
N ALA A 81 -10.37 11.74 -3.17
CA ALA A 81 -10.96 12.63 -4.17
C ALA A 81 -12.50 12.57 -4.14
N ASP A 82 -13.06 11.37 -3.97
CA ASP A 82 -14.52 11.16 -3.88
C ASP A 82 -15.09 11.65 -2.53
N PHE A 83 -14.27 11.65 -1.47
CA PHE A 83 -14.66 12.05 -0.11
C PHE A 83 -13.80 13.21 0.44
N PRO A 84 -13.88 14.42 -0.13
CA PRO A 84 -12.98 15.53 0.17
C PRO A 84 -13.08 16.06 1.61
N ASN A 85 -14.22 15.86 2.28
CA ASN A 85 -14.48 16.38 3.63
C ASN A 85 -14.40 15.32 4.74
N HIS A 86 -13.94 14.11 4.42
CA HIS A 86 -13.92 12.99 5.36
C HIS A 86 -12.50 12.65 5.80
N LYS A 87 -12.38 12.27 7.07
CA LYS A 87 -11.19 11.61 7.61
C LYS A 87 -11.31 10.11 7.38
N VAL A 88 -10.19 9.48 7.06
CA VAL A 88 -10.14 8.07 6.64
C VAL A 88 -9.15 7.32 7.53
N GLY A 89 -9.66 6.26 8.16
CA GLY A 89 -8.83 5.26 8.83
C GLY A 89 -8.42 4.17 7.85
N VAL A 90 -7.13 3.87 7.78
CA VAL A 90 -6.53 2.87 6.91
C VAL A 90 -6.00 1.75 7.79
N LEU A 91 -6.61 0.58 7.69
CA LEU A 91 -6.11 -0.63 8.30
C LEU A 91 -5.38 -1.45 7.24
N TYR A 92 -4.09 -1.66 7.47
CA TYR A 92 -3.23 -2.39 6.54
C TYR A 92 -2.17 -3.12 7.34
N ASP A 93 -1.84 -4.33 6.93
CA ASP A 93 -0.85 -5.19 7.58
C ASP A 93 0.53 -4.55 7.62
N ILE A 94 0.90 -3.72 6.64
CA ILE A 94 2.11 -2.88 6.70
C ILE A 94 1.77 -1.38 6.81
N GLY A 95 0.71 -1.05 7.57
CA GLY A 95 0.26 0.32 7.82
C GLY A 95 1.36 1.25 8.32
N CYS A 96 2.21 0.77 9.26
CA CYS A 96 3.39 1.52 9.75
C CYS A 96 4.33 1.95 8.60
N HIS A 97 4.58 1.05 7.64
CA HIS A 97 5.47 1.34 6.51
C HIS A 97 4.83 2.29 5.52
N LEU A 98 3.53 2.08 5.25
CA LEU A 98 2.79 2.94 4.34
C LEU A 98 2.76 4.38 4.85
N GLU A 99 2.48 4.60 6.14
CA GLU A 99 2.51 5.92 6.77
C GLU A 99 3.89 6.58 6.68
N ALA A 100 4.94 5.84 7.05
CA ALA A 100 6.31 6.34 6.98
C ALA A 100 6.72 6.68 5.54
N HIS A 101 6.32 5.87 4.57
CA HIS A 101 6.57 6.09 3.16
C HIS A 101 5.87 7.36 2.66
N ILE A 102 4.56 7.50 2.93
CA ILE A 102 3.76 8.67 2.54
C ILE A 102 4.36 9.95 3.13
N THR A 103 4.71 9.93 4.43
CA THR A 103 5.28 11.09 5.13
C THR A 103 6.65 11.46 4.57
N LYS A 104 7.58 10.50 4.46
CA LYS A 104 8.96 10.76 4.00
C LYS A 104 8.99 11.23 2.55
N ARG A 105 8.04 10.77 1.73
CA ARG A 105 7.94 11.12 0.30
C ARG A 105 7.01 12.30 0.02
N ASN A 106 6.42 12.89 1.06
CA ASN A 106 5.47 14.00 0.94
C ASN A 106 4.34 13.70 -0.06
N LEU A 107 3.88 12.45 -0.06
CA LEU A 107 2.76 11.99 -0.89
C LEU A 107 1.45 12.35 -0.17
N LEU A 108 0.40 12.65 -0.94
CA LEU A 108 -0.90 13.05 -0.38
C LEU A 108 -0.77 14.22 0.62
N SER A 109 0.19 15.11 0.40
CA SER A 109 0.59 16.15 1.36
C SER A 109 -0.54 17.12 1.69
N ASP A 110 -1.46 17.32 0.75
CA ASP A 110 -2.69 18.08 0.91
C ASP A 110 -3.74 17.40 1.81
N ARG A 111 -3.65 16.07 1.98
CA ARG A 111 -4.66 15.25 2.67
C ARG A 111 -4.10 14.36 3.78
N ILE A 112 -2.80 14.40 4.07
CA ILE A 112 -2.16 13.52 5.06
C ILE A 112 -2.76 13.70 6.46
N SER A 113 -3.23 14.91 6.80
CA SER A 113 -3.90 15.19 8.08
C SER A 113 -5.25 14.50 8.23
N ASP A 114 -5.87 14.09 7.12
CA ASP A 114 -7.14 13.37 7.10
C ASP A 114 -6.96 11.86 7.21
N LEU A 115 -5.72 11.38 7.12
CA LEU A 115 -5.38 9.97 7.20
C LEU A 115 -4.97 9.57 8.62
N ARG A 116 -5.38 8.37 9.01
CA ARG A 116 -4.92 7.66 10.19
C ARG A 116 -4.61 6.23 9.80
N PHE A 117 -3.40 5.78 10.09
CA PHE A 117 -2.96 4.42 9.79
C PHE A 117 -3.03 3.57 11.06
N GLY A 118 -3.40 2.31 10.89
CA GLY A 118 -3.38 1.33 11.97
C GLY A 118 -3.05 -0.03 11.42
N THR A 119 -2.48 -0.87 12.27
CA THR A 119 -2.13 -2.24 11.92
C THR A 119 -2.91 -3.20 12.79
N SER A 120 -3.52 -4.22 12.19
CA SER A 120 -4.34 -5.18 12.93
C SER A 120 -3.53 -5.91 14.01
N VAL A 121 -4.11 -6.06 15.21
CA VAL A 121 -3.47 -6.80 16.32
C VAL A 121 -3.23 -8.27 15.95
N PHE A 122 -3.94 -8.82 14.97
CA PHE A 122 -3.71 -10.19 14.50
C PHE A 122 -2.40 -10.34 13.69
N HIS A 123 -1.80 -9.21 13.28
CA HIS A 123 -0.47 -9.14 12.66
C HIS A 123 0.58 -8.58 13.65
N SER A 124 0.19 -8.26 14.89
CA SER A 124 1.01 -7.57 15.91
C SER A 124 2.35 -8.23 16.23
N TYR A 125 2.49 -9.54 16.02
CA TYR A 125 3.73 -10.26 16.31
C TYR A 125 4.93 -9.77 15.49
N VAL A 126 4.66 -9.04 14.40
CA VAL A 126 5.61 -8.53 13.43
C VAL A 126 5.75 -7.00 13.53
N HIS A 127 5.03 -6.35 14.46
CA HIS A 127 5.03 -4.89 14.65
C HIS A 127 5.35 -4.49 16.08
N GLU A 128 6.10 -3.39 16.22
CA GLU A 128 6.28 -2.76 17.52
C GLU A 128 4.98 -2.20 18.08
N TRP A 129 4.88 -2.06 19.40
CA TRP A 129 3.72 -1.49 20.07
C TRP A 129 3.34 -0.09 19.58
N SER A 130 4.33 0.68 19.12
CA SER A 130 4.15 2.01 18.52
C SER A 130 3.41 2.00 17.17
N CYS A 131 3.34 0.83 16.50
CA CYS A 131 2.77 0.62 15.17
C CYS A 131 1.36 0.01 15.20
N GLN A 132 0.87 -0.35 16.39
CA GLN A 132 -0.45 -0.93 16.66
C GLN A 132 -1.43 0.17 17.08
#